data_AF-A0A353SBJ2-F1
#
_entry.id   AF-A0A353SBJ2-F1
#
_cell.length_a   1.000
_cell.length_b   1.000
_cell.length_c   1.000
_cell.angle_alpha   90.00
_cell.angle_beta   90.00
_cell.angle_gamma   90.00
#
_symmetry.space_group_name_H-M   'P 1'
#
loop_
_entity.id
_entity.type
_entity.pdbx_description
1 polymer ?
#
loop_
_entity_poly.entity_id
_entity_poly.type
_entity_poly.pdbx_seq_one_letter_code
_entity_poly.pdbx_strand_id
1 'polypeptide(L)'
;MDGNDELNSMERGIVLQHLRDNPVPLTMSLEREDEDASAAGIPPAALFPVLIPAGKAEVFDDGIVVLSKGIRSIKPFVNQQVRIQFYFQHLGLCFTAKLVKSQRGYALAVPSQLRKLSDSRAADDVPFSAQISYTVQGSHVSLPCLPASGYDLLGRPGWDSIKPGVQSVAQELFERYVYELHAVDSESVTYLISVCRYLTEQPELHAVEGLARPLEIIYIDTSMLIVGSREQDQGLQLEADYGLLLEFKTGSNASFRRKLSLGCTVSDVYLHEAQRSRCYVCALKELKREDERFLSEYLAGSLSL
;
A
#
# COMPACT_ATOMS: atom_id res chain seq x y z
N MET A 1 15.49 -16.40 -20.13
CA MET A 1 14.71 -16.92 -21.26
C MET A 1 13.76 -15.82 -21.66
N ASP A 2 13.85 -15.38 -22.90
CA ASP A 2 13.27 -14.16 -23.45
C ASP A 2 11.74 -14.14 -23.35
N GLY A 3 11.22 -13.28 -22.49
CA GLY A 3 9.81 -12.90 -22.42
C GLY A 3 9.65 -11.49 -22.95
N ASN A 4 8.77 -11.30 -23.92
CA ASN A 4 8.54 -10.02 -24.60
C ASN A 4 7.86 -9.03 -23.64
N ASP A 5 8.68 -8.32 -22.87
CA ASP A 5 8.28 -7.33 -21.84
C ASP A 5 7.94 -5.95 -22.40
N GLU A 6 7.96 -5.79 -23.73
CA GLU A 6 7.75 -4.54 -24.45
C GLU A 6 6.50 -4.59 -25.33
N LEU A 7 5.72 -3.51 -25.31
CA LEU A 7 4.58 -3.33 -26.23
C LEU A 7 5.03 -2.99 -27.64
N ASN A 8 4.30 -3.48 -28.66
CA ASN A 8 4.53 -3.16 -30.06
C ASN A 8 3.95 -1.78 -30.46
N SER A 9 4.31 -1.28 -31.65
CA SER A 9 3.92 0.06 -32.12
C SER A 9 2.41 0.28 -32.26
N MET A 10 1.64 -0.79 -32.50
CA MET A 10 0.18 -0.75 -32.60
C MET A 10 -0.45 -0.59 -31.21
N GLU A 11 0.03 -1.35 -30.23
CA GLU A 11 -0.42 -1.29 -28.83
C GLU A 11 -0.11 0.08 -28.20
N ARG A 12 1.06 0.67 -28.52
CA ARG A 12 1.38 2.05 -28.14
C ARG A 12 0.36 3.06 -28.68
N GLY A 13 -0.10 2.89 -29.92
CA GLY A 13 -1.10 3.79 -30.51
C GLY A 13 -2.41 3.78 -29.73
N ILE A 14 -2.85 2.61 -29.26
CA ILE A 14 -4.08 2.47 -28.48
C ILE A 14 -3.92 3.08 -27.07
N VAL A 15 -2.76 2.90 -26.44
CA VAL A 15 -2.41 3.54 -25.17
C VAL A 15 -2.46 5.07 -25.29
N LEU A 16 -1.88 5.61 -26.36
CA LEU A 16 -1.87 7.05 -26.65
C LEU A 16 -3.29 7.60 -26.86
N GLN A 17 -4.16 6.86 -27.54
CA GLN A 17 -5.56 7.22 -27.70
C GLN A 17 -6.31 7.20 -26.35
N HIS A 18 -6.04 6.21 -25.50
CA HIS A 18 -6.66 6.13 -24.17
C HIS A 18 -6.30 7.32 -23.27
N LEU A 19 -5.03 7.76 -23.29
CA LEU A 19 -4.56 8.95 -22.58
C LEU A 19 -5.27 10.24 -23.02
N ARG A 20 -5.76 10.30 -24.26
CA ARG A 20 -6.51 11.44 -24.80
C ARG A 20 -7.97 11.45 -24.31
N ASP A 21 -8.61 10.29 -24.38
CA ASP A 21 -10.08 10.19 -24.31
C ASP A 21 -10.59 9.92 -22.89
N ASN A 22 -9.76 9.40 -21.98
CA ASN A 22 -10.17 8.95 -20.65
C ASN A 22 -9.41 9.65 -19.53
N PRO A 23 -9.98 9.74 -18.32
CA PRO A 23 -9.19 10.12 -17.16
C PRO A 23 -8.21 8.99 -16.84
N VAL A 24 -6.91 9.30 -16.78
CA VAL A 24 -5.86 8.31 -16.53
C VAL A 24 -5.16 8.61 -15.21
N PRO A 25 -5.32 7.74 -14.19
CA PRO A 25 -4.50 7.80 -13.00
C PRO A 25 -3.10 7.28 -13.34
N LEU A 26 -2.08 8.05 -12.94
CA LEU A 26 -0.69 7.68 -13.12
C LEU A 26 0.11 8.01 -11.86
N THR A 27 1.25 7.36 -11.74
CA THR A 27 2.23 7.60 -10.69
C THR A 27 3.50 8.14 -11.33
N MET A 28 4.03 9.24 -10.81
CA MET A 28 5.30 9.84 -11.25
C MET A 28 6.35 9.69 -10.15
N SER A 29 7.57 9.29 -10.52
CA SER A 29 8.74 9.34 -9.63
C SER A 29 9.95 9.86 -10.39
N LEU A 30 10.90 10.49 -9.69
CA LEU A 30 12.17 10.88 -10.29
C LEU A 30 13.03 9.65 -10.61
N GLU A 31 13.69 9.62 -11.78
CA GLU A 31 14.47 8.44 -12.21
C GLU A 31 15.84 8.34 -11.52
N ARG A 32 16.39 9.42 -10.94
CA ARG A 32 17.59 9.43 -10.07
C ARG A 32 17.82 10.81 -9.43
N GLU A 33 18.73 10.86 -8.46
CA GLU A 33 19.26 12.06 -7.78
C GLU A 33 19.88 13.03 -8.79
N ASP A 34 19.06 13.85 -9.45
CA ASP A 34 19.57 15.10 -10.01
C ASP A 34 19.91 16.01 -8.82
N GLU A 35 21.17 16.46 -8.70
CA GLU A 35 21.60 17.37 -7.61
C GLU A 35 20.74 18.66 -7.59
N ASP A 36 20.20 19.05 -8.75
CA ASP A 36 19.24 20.14 -8.95
C ASP A 36 17.82 19.83 -8.42
N ALA A 37 17.44 18.57 -8.23
CA ALA A 37 16.14 18.18 -7.66
C ALA A 37 16.09 18.39 -6.13
N SER A 38 17.24 18.36 -5.45
CA SER A 38 17.33 18.71 -4.02
C SER A 38 16.97 20.18 -3.76
N ALA A 39 17.22 21.06 -4.74
CA ALA A 39 16.85 22.47 -4.69
C ALA A 39 15.33 22.70 -4.85
N ALA A 40 14.58 21.70 -5.32
CA ALA A 40 13.12 21.75 -5.49
C ALA A 40 12.34 21.12 -4.32
N GLY A 41 13.02 20.55 -3.31
CA GLY A 41 12.39 19.99 -2.11
C GLY A 41 11.66 18.66 -2.33
N ILE A 42 12.04 17.87 -3.35
CA ILE A 42 11.41 16.58 -3.67
C ILE A 42 12.33 15.46 -3.16
N PRO A 43 11.87 14.57 -2.25
CA PRO A 43 12.66 13.43 -1.80
C PRO A 43 12.96 12.47 -2.97
N PRO A 44 14.21 11.99 -3.12
CA PRO A 44 14.53 10.90 -4.05
C PRO A 44 13.65 9.68 -3.71
N ALA A 45 13.12 9.00 -4.74
CA ALA A 45 12.23 7.83 -4.63
C ALA A 45 10.77 8.08 -4.16
N ALA A 46 10.30 9.33 -4.01
CA ALA A 46 8.88 9.59 -3.76
C ALA A 46 8.02 9.26 -5.00
N LEU A 47 6.94 8.48 -4.78
CA LEU A 47 5.93 8.12 -5.77
C LEU A 47 4.74 9.10 -5.64
N PHE A 48 4.48 9.87 -6.69
CA PHE A 48 3.47 10.92 -6.68
C PHE A 48 2.28 10.53 -7.54
N PRO A 49 1.08 10.38 -6.94
CA PRO A 49 -0.13 10.14 -7.71
C PRO A 49 -0.51 11.41 -8.47
N VAL A 50 -0.78 11.24 -9.76
CA VAL A 50 -1.23 12.28 -10.67
C VAL A 50 -2.44 11.75 -11.40
N LEU A 51 -3.55 12.46 -11.33
CA LEU A 51 -4.69 12.20 -12.20
C LEU A 51 -4.62 13.13 -13.40
N ILE A 52 -4.62 12.57 -14.61
CA ILE A 52 -4.92 13.32 -15.83
C ILE A 52 -6.44 13.28 -16.02
N PRO A 53 -7.17 14.40 -15.91
CA PRO A 53 -8.60 14.41 -16.21
C PRO A 53 -8.87 14.23 -17.70
N ALA A 54 -10.03 13.66 -18.04
CA ALA A 54 -10.46 13.52 -19.44
C ALA A 54 -10.44 14.88 -20.18
N GLY A 55 -9.93 14.88 -21.41
CA GLY A 55 -9.83 16.10 -22.24
C GLY A 55 -8.80 17.13 -21.75
N LYS A 56 -7.96 16.80 -20.76
CA LYS A 56 -6.84 17.64 -20.30
C LYS A 56 -5.47 17.20 -20.85
N ALA A 57 -5.46 16.20 -21.72
CA ALA A 57 -4.29 15.75 -22.48
C ALA A 57 -4.56 15.86 -23.98
N GLU A 58 -3.68 16.56 -24.69
CA GLU A 58 -3.59 16.52 -26.15
C GLU A 58 -2.49 15.54 -26.55
N VAL A 59 -2.77 14.64 -27.49
CA VAL A 59 -1.81 13.64 -27.95
C VAL A 59 -1.54 13.87 -29.43
N PHE A 60 -0.27 14.01 -29.80
CA PHE A 60 0.21 14.24 -31.16
C PHE A 60 0.68 12.93 -31.81
N ASP A 61 0.69 12.89 -33.15
CA ASP A 61 0.99 11.68 -33.93
C ASP A 61 2.43 11.16 -33.73
N ASP A 62 3.35 12.03 -33.28
CA ASP A 62 4.73 11.69 -32.90
C ASP A 62 4.85 11.06 -31.50
N GLY A 63 3.75 10.99 -30.74
CA GLY A 63 3.70 10.46 -29.37
C GLY A 63 4.06 11.48 -28.31
N ILE A 64 4.07 12.77 -28.64
CA ILE A 64 4.11 13.85 -27.66
C ILE A 64 2.72 13.98 -27.02
N VAL A 65 2.69 13.99 -25.69
CA VAL A 65 1.49 14.26 -24.89
C VAL A 65 1.65 15.61 -24.22
N VAL A 66 0.70 16.52 -24.45
CA VAL A 66 0.64 17.85 -23.85
C VAL A 66 -0.50 17.90 -22.84
N LEU A 67 -0.12 18.02 -21.57
CA LEU A 67 -1.00 18.13 -20.43
C LEU A 67 -1.32 19.59 -20.13
N SER A 68 -2.59 19.92 -19.89
CA SER A 68 -3.02 21.30 -19.64
C SER A 68 -2.38 21.92 -18.37
N LYS A 69 -2.22 23.24 -18.34
CA LYS A 69 -1.67 24.00 -17.19
C LYS A 69 -2.44 23.84 -15.86
N GLY A 70 -3.65 23.29 -15.89
CA GLY A 70 -4.52 23.14 -14.72
C GLY A 70 -4.09 22.03 -13.75
N ILE A 71 -3.21 21.12 -14.16
CA ILE A 71 -2.82 19.95 -13.36
C ILE A 71 -1.68 20.33 -12.40
N ARG A 72 -2.06 20.81 -11.20
CA ARG A 72 -1.11 21.35 -10.21
C ARG A 72 -0.13 20.30 -9.67
N SER A 73 -0.55 19.03 -9.60
CA SER A 73 0.24 17.89 -9.09
C SER A 73 1.50 17.61 -9.91
N ILE A 74 1.58 18.12 -11.14
CA ILE A 74 2.70 17.88 -12.05
C ILE A 74 3.82 18.92 -11.91
N LYS A 75 3.52 20.08 -11.29
CA LYS A 75 4.47 21.20 -11.14
C LYS A 75 5.84 20.82 -10.55
N PRO A 76 5.94 19.92 -9.55
CA PRO A 76 7.24 19.54 -8.98
C PRO A 76 8.16 18.85 -10.00
N PHE A 77 7.61 18.19 -11.01
CA PHE A 77 8.36 17.39 -12.00
C PHE A 77 8.81 18.19 -13.22
N VAL A 78 8.54 19.48 -13.29
CA VAL A 78 8.83 20.28 -14.48
C VAL A 78 10.34 20.38 -14.69
N ASN A 79 10.75 20.09 -15.93
CA ASN A 79 12.14 19.96 -16.38
C ASN A 79 12.91 18.78 -15.79
N GLN A 80 12.25 17.87 -15.07
CA GLN A 80 12.85 16.68 -14.46
C GLN A 80 12.67 15.42 -15.33
N GLN A 81 13.55 14.45 -15.12
CA GLN A 81 13.42 13.11 -15.70
C GLN A 81 12.56 12.24 -14.78
N VAL A 82 11.42 11.79 -15.30
CA VAL A 82 10.39 11.11 -14.53
C VAL A 82 10.05 9.74 -15.09
N ARG A 83 9.99 8.77 -14.20
CA ARG A 83 9.35 7.48 -14.44
C ARG A 83 7.86 7.64 -14.22
N ILE A 84 7.08 7.27 -15.24
CA ILE A 84 5.63 7.34 -15.27
C ILE A 84 5.09 5.90 -15.28
N GLN A 85 4.15 5.61 -14.40
CA GLN A 85 3.50 4.31 -14.25
C GLN A 85 1.99 4.48 -14.34
N PHE A 86 1.30 3.65 -15.11
CA PHE A 86 -0.14 3.72 -15.31
C PHE A 86 -0.67 2.38 -15.85
N TYR A 87 -1.97 2.16 -15.77
CA TYR A 87 -2.59 0.93 -16.26
C TYR A 87 -3.39 1.20 -17.52
N PHE A 88 -3.27 0.29 -18.49
CA PHE A 88 -4.06 0.28 -19.71
C PHE A 88 -4.58 -1.14 -19.94
N GLN A 89 -5.91 -1.31 -19.99
CA GLN A 89 -6.56 -2.62 -20.22
C GLN A 89 -5.98 -3.75 -19.35
N HIS A 90 -5.89 -3.53 -18.03
CA HIS A 90 -5.37 -4.50 -17.06
C HIS A 90 -3.86 -4.78 -17.16
N LEU A 91 -3.13 -4.04 -18.01
CA LEU A 91 -1.68 -4.13 -18.11
C LEU A 91 -1.03 -2.95 -17.39
N GLY A 92 -0.21 -3.26 -16.38
CA GLY A 92 0.64 -2.28 -15.71
C GLY A 92 1.78 -1.88 -16.62
N LEU A 93 1.85 -0.59 -16.97
CA LEU A 93 2.84 -0.06 -17.90
C LEU A 93 3.70 1.00 -17.22
N CYS A 94 4.97 1.06 -17.60
CA CYS A 94 5.85 2.15 -17.22
C CYS A 94 6.79 2.57 -18.34
N PHE A 95 7.17 3.85 -18.29
CA PHE A 95 8.20 4.42 -19.13
C PHE A 95 8.84 5.62 -18.43
N THR A 96 10.00 6.04 -18.93
CA THR A 96 10.66 7.26 -18.47
C THR A 96 10.58 8.33 -19.55
N ALA A 97 10.26 9.56 -19.16
CA ALA A 97 10.29 10.72 -20.03
C ALA A 97 10.76 11.97 -19.27
N LYS A 98 11.26 12.96 -20.01
CA LYS A 98 11.50 14.30 -19.47
C LYS A 98 10.24 15.15 -19.60
N LEU A 99 9.80 15.76 -18.51
CA LEU A 99 8.65 16.66 -18.53
C LEU A 99 9.11 18.08 -18.85
N VAL A 100 8.60 18.70 -19.91
CA VAL A 100 9.03 20.02 -20.39
C VAL A 100 7.88 21.02 -20.32
N LYS A 101 8.16 22.26 -19.89
CA LYS A 101 7.16 23.34 -19.92
C LYS A 101 6.92 23.84 -21.35
N SER A 102 5.66 23.95 -21.75
CA SER A 102 5.22 24.46 -23.07
C SER A 102 4.26 25.65 -22.90
N GLN A 103 4.05 26.41 -23.99
CA GLN A 103 3.07 27.50 -24.01
C GLN A 103 1.64 27.02 -23.66
N ARG A 104 1.29 25.78 -24.01
CA ARG A 104 -0.02 25.16 -23.76
C ARG A 104 -0.12 24.41 -22.43
N GLY A 105 1.00 24.14 -21.75
CA GLY A 105 1.00 23.29 -20.56
C GLY A 105 2.33 22.59 -20.30
N TYR A 106 2.27 21.29 -20.06
CA TYR A 106 3.43 20.44 -19.80
C TYR A 106 3.48 19.32 -20.84
N ALA A 107 4.63 19.12 -21.49
CA ALA A 107 4.82 18.16 -22.55
C ALA A 107 5.70 17.00 -22.10
N LEU A 108 5.36 15.79 -22.51
CA LEU A 108 6.15 14.58 -22.32
C LEU A 108 6.16 13.76 -23.60
N ALA A 109 7.30 13.15 -23.92
CA ALA A 109 7.44 12.27 -25.07
C ALA A 109 7.26 10.82 -24.61
N VAL A 110 6.22 10.15 -25.10
CA VAL A 110 6.02 8.72 -24.83
C VAL A 110 6.91 7.91 -25.77
N PRO A 111 7.85 7.09 -25.28
CA PRO A 111 8.74 6.33 -26.13
C PRO A 111 7.99 5.31 -26.98
N SER A 112 8.63 4.83 -28.06
CA SER A 112 8.08 3.80 -28.96
C SER A 112 7.84 2.45 -28.29
N GLN A 113 8.55 2.17 -27.20
CA GLN A 113 8.47 0.93 -26.42
C GLN A 113 8.09 1.26 -24.97
N LEU A 114 7.04 0.61 -24.47
CA LEU A 114 6.58 0.71 -23.07
C LEU A 114 6.88 -0.61 -22.35
N ARG A 115 7.33 -0.54 -21.10
CA ARG A 115 7.69 -1.72 -20.29
C ARG A 115 6.51 -2.15 -19.41
N LYS A 116 6.30 -3.46 -19.26
CA LYS A 116 5.34 -4.02 -18.29
C LYS A 116 5.86 -3.87 -16.85
N LEU A 117 4.95 -3.64 -15.90
CA LEU A 117 5.23 -3.76 -14.47
C LEU A 117 5.31 -5.25 -14.11
N SER A 118 6.41 -5.70 -13.51
CA SER A 118 6.63 -7.11 -13.16
C SER A 118 5.84 -7.50 -11.90
N ASP A 119 4.94 -8.47 -12.00
CA ASP A 119 4.31 -9.12 -10.86
C ASP A 119 5.30 -10.09 -10.21
N SER A 120 5.88 -9.72 -9.06
CA SER A 120 6.65 -10.69 -8.27
C SER A 120 6.42 -10.49 -6.78
N ARG A 121 5.66 -11.40 -6.18
CA ARG A 121 6.02 -12.11 -4.94
C ARG A 121 5.09 -13.31 -4.73
N ALA A 122 5.70 -14.50 -4.66
CA ALA A 122 5.04 -15.77 -4.40
C ALA A 122 4.64 -15.89 -2.93
N ALA A 123 3.50 -16.56 -2.69
CA ALA A 123 3.13 -17.11 -1.39
C ALA A 123 4.10 -18.24 -0.98
N ASP A 124 4.22 -18.49 0.33
CA ASP A 124 4.91 -19.63 0.99
C ASP A 124 6.27 -19.42 1.71
N ASP A 125 6.43 -18.32 2.46
CA ASP A 125 7.16 -18.37 3.75
C ASP A 125 6.67 -17.25 4.67
N VAL A 126 5.78 -17.54 5.62
CA VAL A 126 5.22 -16.51 6.52
C VAL A 126 6.36 -15.98 7.41
N PRO A 127 6.83 -14.72 7.22
CA PRO A 127 8.06 -14.24 7.84
C PRO A 127 7.85 -13.72 9.27
N PHE A 128 6.58 -13.60 9.68
CA PHE A 128 6.16 -12.82 10.84
C PHE A 128 4.88 -13.40 11.47
N SER A 129 4.78 -13.39 12.80
CA SER A 129 3.56 -13.77 13.53
C SER A 129 3.46 -12.98 14.83
N ALA A 130 2.27 -12.89 15.40
CA ALA A 130 2.06 -12.21 16.67
C ALA A 130 1.12 -13.01 17.59
N GLN A 131 1.12 -12.64 18.86
CA GLN A 131 0.24 -13.22 19.87
C GLN A 131 -0.19 -12.10 20.83
N ILE A 132 -1.50 -11.93 20.97
CA ILE A 132 -2.11 -10.96 21.89
C ILE A 132 -2.59 -11.71 23.13
N SER A 133 -2.30 -11.20 24.31
CA SER A 133 -2.56 -11.87 25.58
C SER A 133 -3.17 -10.92 26.60
N TYR A 134 -4.05 -11.45 27.44
CA TYR A 134 -4.69 -10.72 28.54
C TYR A 134 -5.14 -11.67 29.64
N THR A 135 -5.36 -11.13 30.83
CA THR A 135 -5.81 -11.92 31.97
C THR A 135 -7.25 -11.54 32.33
N VAL A 136 -8.15 -12.54 32.39
CA VAL A 136 -9.53 -12.37 32.84
C VAL A 136 -9.77 -13.31 34.01
N GLN A 137 -10.17 -12.77 35.16
CA GLN A 137 -10.51 -13.55 36.36
C GLN A 137 -9.41 -14.57 36.75
N GLY A 138 -8.13 -14.18 36.61
CA GLY A 138 -6.97 -15.04 36.90
C GLY A 138 -6.63 -16.07 35.81
N SER A 139 -7.43 -16.17 34.74
CA SER A 139 -7.14 -17.00 33.57
C SER A 139 -6.40 -16.19 32.52
N HIS A 140 -5.24 -16.69 32.08
CA HIS A 140 -4.46 -16.09 31.01
C HIS A 140 -5.01 -16.56 29.65
N VAL A 141 -5.56 -15.62 28.88
CA VAL A 141 -6.04 -15.84 27.52
C VAL A 141 -4.96 -15.42 26.55
N SER A 142 -4.77 -16.22 25.52
CA SER A 142 -3.82 -15.93 24.45
C SER A 142 -4.46 -16.16 23.09
N LEU A 143 -4.44 -15.12 22.27
CA LEU A 143 -5.01 -15.08 20.94
C LEU A 143 -3.86 -15.11 19.92
N PRO A 144 -3.76 -16.16 19.08
CA PRO A 144 -2.81 -16.18 17.99
C PRO A 144 -3.20 -15.16 16.91
N CYS A 145 -2.21 -14.46 16.38
CA CYS A 145 -2.35 -13.53 15.26
C CYS A 145 -1.44 -13.98 14.10
N LEU A 146 -2.02 -14.22 12.93
CA LEU A 146 -1.29 -14.69 11.75
C LEU A 146 -1.44 -13.69 10.60
N PRO A 147 -0.42 -13.49 9.75
CA PRO A 147 -0.56 -12.67 8.55
C PRO A 147 -1.74 -13.07 7.69
N ALA A 148 -2.54 -12.08 7.31
CA ALA A 148 -3.63 -12.26 6.37
C ALA A 148 -3.06 -12.64 4.99
N SER A 149 -3.69 -13.62 4.33
CA SER A 149 -3.26 -14.05 3.01
C SER A 149 -3.38 -12.90 2.00
N GLY A 150 -2.33 -12.71 1.18
CA GLY A 150 -2.30 -11.68 0.14
C GLY A 150 -2.07 -10.25 0.64
N TYR A 151 -1.75 -10.05 1.93
CA TYR A 151 -1.30 -8.76 2.46
C TYR A 151 0.23 -8.71 2.46
N ASP A 152 0.79 -7.67 1.84
CA ASP A 152 2.21 -7.37 1.99
C ASP A 152 2.40 -6.56 3.28
N LEU A 153 2.96 -7.21 4.31
CA LEU A 153 3.21 -6.59 5.61
C LEU A 153 4.53 -5.80 5.66
N LEU A 154 5.39 -5.94 4.65
CA LEU A 154 6.66 -5.21 4.54
C LEU A 154 6.54 -4.04 3.54
N GLY A 155 5.60 -4.14 2.60
CA GLY A 155 5.25 -3.09 1.66
C GLY A 155 4.28 -2.06 2.25
N ARG A 156 4.24 -0.87 1.62
CA ARG A 156 3.19 0.11 1.90
C ARG A 156 1.90 -0.33 1.17
N PRO A 157 0.74 -0.35 1.84
CA PRO A 157 -0.50 -0.75 1.20
C PRO A 157 -0.91 0.27 0.13
N GLY A 158 -1.18 -0.23 -1.07
CA GLY A 158 -1.68 0.55 -2.21
C GLY A 158 -3.11 0.17 -2.57
N TRP A 159 -3.81 1.05 -3.28
CA TRP A 159 -5.19 0.81 -3.75
C TRP A 159 -5.30 -0.35 -4.74
N ASP A 160 -4.21 -0.66 -5.44
CA ASP A 160 -4.04 -1.84 -6.30
C ASP A 160 -4.08 -3.16 -5.53
N SER A 161 -3.85 -3.14 -4.22
CA SER A 161 -4.03 -4.32 -3.38
C SER A 161 -5.50 -4.71 -3.15
N ILE A 162 -6.46 -3.82 -3.45
CA ILE A 162 -7.90 -4.04 -3.25
C ILE A 162 -8.54 -4.54 -4.55
N LYS A 163 -9.31 -5.64 -4.46
CA LYS A 163 -10.03 -6.23 -5.60
C LYS A 163 -10.95 -5.19 -6.29
N PRO A 164 -10.91 -5.05 -7.63
CA PRO A 164 -11.64 -4.00 -8.35
C PRO A 164 -13.15 -3.95 -8.07
N GLY A 165 -13.80 -5.11 -7.85
CA GLY A 165 -15.23 -5.19 -7.58
C GLY A 165 -15.68 -4.53 -6.29
N VAL A 166 -14.76 -4.22 -5.36
CA VAL A 166 -15.07 -3.62 -4.05
C VAL A 166 -14.36 -2.29 -3.80
N GLN A 167 -13.58 -1.78 -4.77
CA GLN A 167 -12.82 -0.53 -4.60
C GLN A 167 -13.72 0.69 -4.32
N SER A 168 -14.89 0.80 -4.96
CA SER A 168 -15.83 1.91 -4.69
C SER A 168 -16.29 1.92 -3.23
N VAL A 169 -16.64 0.74 -2.68
CA VAL A 169 -17.07 0.61 -1.28
C VAL A 169 -15.90 0.87 -0.34
N ALA A 170 -14.70 0.39 -0.69
CA ALA A 170 -13.50 0.62 0.10
C ALA A 170 -13.13 2.12 0.15
N GLN A 171 -13.35 2.84 -0.95
CA GLN A 171 -13.14 4.28 -1.03
C GLN A 171 -14.12 5.04 -0.13
N GLU A 172 -15.41 4.71 -0.17
CA GLU A 172 -16.41 5.33 0.72
C GLU A 172 -16.07 5.12 2.21
N LEU A 173 -15.62 3.91 2.58
CA LEU A 173 -15.17 3.62 3.94
C LEU A 173 -13.92 4.42 4.30
N PHE A 174 -12.95 4.51 3.39
CA PHE A 174 -11.71 5.26 3.60
C PHE A 174 -12.00 6.75 3.84
N GLU A 175 -12.83 7.37 3.00
CA GLU A 175 -13.22 8.77 3.13
C GLU A 175 -13.90 9.05 4.48
N ARG A 176 -14.79 8.14 4.90
CA ARG A 176 -15.45 8.22 6.21
C ARG A 176 -14.43 8.16 7.36
N TYR A 177 -13.53 7.18 7.35
CA TYR A 177 -12.56 7.00 8.44
C TYR A 177 -11.52 8.12 8.50
N VAL A 178 -11.07 8.63 7.35
CA VAL A 178 -10.18 9.81 7.31
C VAL A 178 -10.86 11.02 7.93
N TYR A 179 -12.15 11.23 7.64
CA TYR A 179 -12.93 12.31 8.24
C TYR A 179 -13.05 12.17 9.77
N GLU A 180 -13.37 10.96 10.26
CA GLU A 180 -13.51 10.64 11.68
C GLU A 180 -12.21 10.81 12.48
N LEU A 181 -11.06 10.47 11.88
CA LEU A 181 -9.75 10.61 12.51
C LEU A 181 -9.24 12.06 12.61
N HIS A 182 -9.92 13.02 11.95
CA HIS A 182 -9.43 14.39 11.78
C HIS A 182 -7.97 14.46 11.28
N ALA A 183 -7.56 13.48 10.46
CA ALA A 183 -6.19 13.36 10.01
C ALA A 183 -5.80 14.54 9.12
N VAL A 184 -4.63 15.14 9.40
CA VAL A 184 -4.14 16.34 8.71
C VAL A 184 -3.20 15.97 7.55
N ASP A 185 -2.62 14.76 7.56
CA ASP A 185 -1.65 14.28 6.57
C ASP A 185 -1.91 12.83 6.11
N SER A 186 -1.41 12.50 4.92
CA SER A 186 -1.66 11.21 4.27
C SER A 186 -0.87 10.05 4.88
N GLU A 187 0.30 10.32 5.49
CA GLU A 187 1.12 9.26 6.10
C GLU A 187 0.41 8.61 7.28
N SER A 188 -0.28 9.42 8.09
CA SER A 188 -1.06 8.98 9.26
C SER A 188 -2.27 8.09 8.94
N VAL A 189 -2.66 7.95 7.67
CA VAL A 189 -3.86 7.20 7.26
C VAL A 189 -3.57 6.10 6.24
N THR A 190 -2.30 5.87 5.88
CA THR A 190 -1.93 4.87 4.87
C THR A 190 -2.43 3.47 5.24
N TYR A 191 -2.38 3.13 6.52
CA TYR A 191 -2.85 1.86 7.05
C TYR A 191 -4.36 1.63 6.80
N LEU A 192 -5.16 2.69 6.62
CA LEU A 192 -6.60 2.56 6.36
C LEU A 192 -6.87 1.87 5.03
N ILE A 193 -5.93 1.85 4.09
CA ILE A 193 -6.08 1.08 2.85
C ILE A 193 -6.17 -0.42 3.18
N SER A 194 -5.27 -0.93 4.04
CA SER A 194 -5.34 -2.31 4.53
C SER A 194 -6.64 -2.59 5.29
N VAL A 195 -7.09 -1.63 6.11
CA VAL A 195 -8.36 -1.73 6.85
C VAL A 195 -9.55 -1.82 5.89
N CYS A 196 -9.64 -0.92 4.91
CA CYS A 196 -10.74 -0.87 3.95
C CYS A 196 -10.75 -2.11 3.05
N ARG A 197 -9.56 -2.56 2.61
CA ARG A 197 -9.40 -3.85 1.93
C ARG A 197 -10.02 -4.97 2.75
N TYR A 198 -9.64 -5.06 4.02
CA TYR A 198 -10.10 -6.13 4.88
C TYR A 198 -11.62 -6.05 5.04
N LEU A 199 -12.16 -4.89 5.39
CA LEU A 199 -13.60 -4.73 5.65
C LEU A 199 -14.50 -4.92 4.42
N THR A 200 -13.95 -4.88 3.20
CA THR A 200 -14.73 -4.98 1.96
C THR A 200 -14.54 -6.29 1.21
N GLU A 201 -13.36 -6.91 1.29
CA GLU A 201 -13.10 -8.20 0.66
C GLU A 201 -13.72 -9.33 1.48
N GLN A 202 -14.46 -10.21 0.81
CA GLN A 202 -14.95 -11.45 1.39
C GLN A 202 -13.81 -12.48 1.45
N PRO A 203 -13.68 -13.22 2.56
CA PRO A 203 -12.74 -14.32 2.63
C PRO A 203 -13.16 -15.42 1.63
N GLU A 204 -12.19 -15.97 0.90
CA GLU A 204 -12.43 -17.04 -0.09
C GLU A 204 -12.79 -18.39 0.54
N LEU A 205 -12.62 -18.55 1.87
CA LEU A 205 -12.88 -19.78 2.60
C LEU A 205 -13.76 -19.57 3.84
N HIS A 206 -14.83 -20.36 3.91
CA HIS A 206 -15.68 -20.50 5.11
C HIS A 206 -15.02 -21.42 6.15
N ALA A 207 -15.34 -21.19 7.43
CA ALA A 207 -14.74 -21.90 8.55
C ALA A 207 -15.11 -23.40 8.54
N VAL A 208 -14.18 -24.23 9.03
CA VAL A 208 -14.50 -25.58 9.51
C VAL A 208 -15.11 -25.41 10.91
N GLU A 209 -16.32 -25.94 11.12
CA GLU A 209 -17.03 -25.82 12.39
C GLU A 209 -16.16 -26.28 13.58
N GLY A 210 -16.06 -25.43 14.61
CA GLY A 210 -15.51 -25.81 15.93
C GLY A 210 -14.10 -25.32 16.28
N LEU A 211 -13.42 -24.54 15.44
CA LEU A 211 -12.10 -23.95 15.74
C LEU A 211 -12.18 -22.41 15.81
N ALA A 212 -11.72 -21.83 16.91
CA ALA A 212 -11.57 -20.38 17.04
C ALA A 212 -10.54 -19.88 16.02
N ARG A 213 -10.96 -18.98 15.12
CA ARG A 213 -10.06 -18.40 14.10
C ARG A 213 -9.04 -17.46 14.75
N PRO A 214 -7.76 -17.52 14.35
CA PRO A 214 -6.77 -16.53 14.76
C PRO A 214 -7.16 -15.14 14.25
N LEU A 215 -6.67 -14.10 14.93
CA LEU A 215 -6.72 -12.75 14.39
C LEU A 215 -5.78 -12.64 13.17
N GLU A 216 -6.15 -11.82 12.20
CA GLU A 216 -5.43 -11.69 10.94
C GLU A 216 -4.62 -10.41 10.90
N ILE A 217 -3.29 -10.48 10.82
CA ILE A 217 -2.43 -9.30 10.74
C ILE A 217 -2.49 -8.73 9.32
N ILE A 218 -2.87 -7.46 9.20
CA ILE A 218 -3.06 -6.78 7.92
C ILE A 218 -2.13 -5.57 7.72
N TYR A 219 -1.48 -5.11 8.79
CA TYR A 219 -0.53 -4.00 8.76
C TYR A 219 0.32 -3.99 10.04
N ILE A 220 1.58 -3.55 9.93
CA ILE A 220 2.45 -3.26 11.07
C ILE A 220 3.43 -2.15 10.70
N ASP A 221 3.70 -1.25 11.65
CA ASP A 221 4.83 -0.33 11.62
C ASP A 221 5.49 -0.22 13.00
N THR A 222 6.36 0.78 13.20
CA THR A 222 7.06 0.99 14.47
C THR A 222 6.17 1.53 15.61
N SER A 223 4.94 1.93 15.30
CA SER A 223 3.99 2.56 16.21
C SER A 223 2.73 1.73 16.45
N MET A 224 2.32 0.87 15.51
CA MET A 224 1.08 0.12 15.59
C MET A 224 1.13 -1.24 14.89
N LEU A 225 0.27 -2.14 15.36
CA LEU A 225 -0.10 -3.40 14.71
C LEU A 225 -1.59 -3.34 14.40
N ILE A 226 -2.00 -3.71 13.19
CA ILE A 226 -3.43 -3.80 12.84
C ILE A 226 -3.81 -5.25 12.60
N VAL A 227 -4.84 -5.68 13.32
CA VAL A 227 -5.39 -7.03 13.22
C VAL A 227 -6.87 -6.99 12.86
N GLY A 228 -7.27 -7.90 11.97
CA GLY A 228 -8.64 -8.14 11.56
C GLY A 228 -9.25 -9.35 12.26
N SER A 229 -10.56 -9.32 12.43
CA SER A 229 -11.38 -10.46 12.87
C SER A 229 -12.61 -10.59 11.98
N ARG A 230 -12.95 -11.83 11.60
CA ARG A 230 -14.10 -12.18 10.73
C ARG A 230 -15.31 -12.77 11.48
N GLU A 231 -15.31 -12.81 12.81
CA GLU A 231 -16.39 -13.40 13.61
C GLU A 231 -16.72 -12.57 14.87
N GLN A 232 -17.92 -12.77 15.42
CA GLN A 232 -18.47 -11.95 16.51
C GLN A 232 -17.92 -12.29 17.91
N ASP A 233 -17.34 -13.48 18.11
CA ASP A 233 -17.25 -14.06 19.46
C ASP A 233 -15.99 -13.70 20.25
N GLN A 234 -14.95 -13.15 19.61
CA GLN A 234 -13.72 -12.72 20.30
C GLN A 234 -13.19 -11.43 19.70
N GLY A 235 -13.51 -10.31 20.34
CA GLY A 235 -13.04 -8.99 19.94
C GLY A 235 -12.14 -8.37 21.00
N LEU A 236 -11.10 -7.67 20.56
CA LEU A 236 -10.36 -6.77 21.45
C LEU A 236 -11.26 -5.57 21.81
N GLN A 237 -11.06 -5.00 22.99
CA GLN A 237 -11.84 -3.89 23.49
C GLN A 237 -11.08 -2.59 23.26
N LEU A 238 -11.79 -1.58 22.74
CA LEU A 238 -11.27 -0.22 22.59
C LEU A 238 -10.75 0.29 23.95
N GLU A 239 -9.62 1.00 23.92
CA GLU A 239 -8.89 1.54 25.07
C GLU A 239 -8.32 0.49 26.05
N ALA A 240 -8.50 -0.80 25.81
CA ALA A 240 -7.95 -1.84 26.66
C ALA A 240 -6.49 -2.16 26.32
N ASP A 241 -5.73 -2.49 27.37
CA ASP A 241 -4.32 -2.87 27.30
C ASP A 241 -4.14 -4.39 27.20
N TYR A 242 -3.23 -4.80 26.34
CA TYR A 242 -2.90 -6.20 26.07
C TYR A 242 -1.39 -6.42 26.08
N GLY A 243 -0.96 -7.63 26.45
CA GLY A 243 0.40 -8.09 26.21
C GLY A 243 0.55 -8.54 24.76
N LEU A 244 1.62 -8.12 24.11
CA LEU A 244 1.93 -8.42 22.71
C LEU A 244 3.28 -9.10 22.58
N LEU A 245 3.28 -10.26 21.94
CA LEU A 245 4.48 -10.96 21.52
C LEU A 245 4.55 -10.94 20.00
N LEU A 246 5.60 -10.35 19.44
CA LEU A 246 5.89 -10.37 18.01
C LEU A 246 7.05 -11.34 17.75
N GLU A 247 6.91 -12.22 16.75
CA GLU A 247 7.95 -13.15 16.33
C GLU A 247 8.31 -12.95 14.85
N PHE A 248 9.58 -12.68 14.58
CA PHE A 248 10.13 -12.42 13.26
C PHE A 248 11.13 -13.51 12.89
N LYS A 249 11.02 -14.08 11.68
CA LYS A 249 12.08 -14.90 11.09
C LYS A 249 13.19 -13.99 10.59
N THR A 250 14.44 -14.28 10.95
CA THR A 250 15.61 -13.48 10.58
C THR A 250 16.65 -14.34 9.86
N GLY A 251 17.03 -13.94 8.66
CA GLY A 251 18.04 -14.60 7.82
C GLY A 251 17.52 -15.81 7.01
N SER A 252 18.38 -16.30 6.11
CA SER A 252 18.02 -17.29 5.06
C SER A 252 17.78 -18.71 5.57
N ASN A 253 18.01 -18.94 6.87
CA ASN A 253 17.70 -20.17 7.57
C ASN A 253 16.54 -19.93 8.55
N ALA A 254 15.42 -20.62 8.33
CA ALA A 254 14.15 -20.51 9.08
C ALA A 254 14.23 -20.75 10.62
N SER A 255 15.42 -21.03 11.16
CA SER A 255 15.65 -21.38 12.57
C SER A 255 15.91 -20.18 13.48
N PHE A 256 16.36 -19.03 12.93
CA PHE A 256 16.59 -17.83 13.75
C PHE A 256 15.32 -17.00 13.83
N ARG A 257 14.80 -16.82 15.05
CA ARG A 257 13.64 -15.99 15.34
C ARG A 257 14.00 -14.90 16.33
N ARG A 258 13.71 -13.64 15.99
CA ARG A 258 13.73 -12.55 16.97
C ARG A 258 12.33 -12.42 17.57
N LYS A 259 12.27 -12.31 18.89
CA LYS A 259 11.02 -12.09 19.64
C LYS A 259 11.04 -10.71 20.29
N LEU A 260 9.95 -9.98 20.15
CA LEU A 260 9.73 -8.71 20.82
C LEU A 260 8.53 -8.89 21.76
N SER A 261 8.74 -8.66 23.06
CA SER A 261 7.68 -8.69 24.07
C SER A 261 7.42 -7.27 24.54
N LEU A 262 6.22 -6.77 24.26
CA LEU A 262 5.80 -5.40 24.55
C LEU A 262 4.31 -5.34 24.91
N GLY A 263 3.82 -4.17 25.30
CA GLY A 263 2.39 -3.94 25.48
C GLY A 263 1.75 -3.36 24.22
N CYS A 264 0.43 -3.44 24.10
CA CYS A 264 -0.32 -2.62 23.14
C CYS A 264 -1.66 -2.18 23.70
N THR A 265 -2.19 -1.08 23.15
CA THR A 265 -3.54 -0.58 23.45
C THR A 265 -4.36 -0.56 22.19
N VAL A 266 -5.62 -0.99 22.26
CA VAL A 266 -6.53 -0.80 21.13
C VAL A 266 -6.91 0.68 21.05
N SER A 267 -6.30 1.42 20.13
CA SER A 267 -6.58 2.86 19.96
C SER A 267 -7.86 3.09 19.17
N ASP A 268 -8.16 2.23 18.21
CA ASP A 268 -9.29 2.37 17.30
C ASP A 268 -9.88 1.01 16.90
N VAL A 269 -11.17 1.01 16.57
CA VAL A 269 -11.88 -0.15 16.04
C VAL A 269 -12.71 0.27 14.83
N TYR A 270 -12.40 -0.32 13.68
CA TYR A 270 -13.15 -0.11 12.45
C TYR A 270 -14.07 -1.28 12.17
N LEU A 271 -15.29 -0.97 11.71
CA LEU A 271 -16.30 -1.98 11.41
C LEU A 271 -17.08 -1.65 10.14
N HIS A 272 -17.42 -2.70 9.39
CA HIS A 272 -18.33 -2.60 8.26
C HIS A 272 -19.51 -3.54 8.52
N GLU A 273 -20.68 -2.95 8.80
CA GLU A 273 -21.86 -3.67 9.28
C GLU A 273 -22.31 -4.79 8.34
N ALA A 274 -22.12 -4.59 7.02
CA ALA A 274 -22.50 -5.57 6.01
C ALA A 274 -21.67 -6.87 6.06
N GLN A 275 -20.42 -6.82 6.55
CA GLN A 275 -19.45 -7.92 6.43
C GLN A 275 -19.08 -8.57 7.77
N ARG A 276 -19.72 -8.18 8.89
CA ARG A 276 -19.45 -8.68 10.26
C ARG A 276 -17.96 -8.76 10.63
N SER A 277 -17.15 -7.93 9.99
CA SER A 277 -15.70 -7.91 10.12
C SER A 277 -15.28 -6.69 10.91
N ARG A 278 -14.23 -6.83 11.71
CA ARG A 278 -13.67 -5.75 12.55
C ARG A 278 -12.18 -5.68 12.35
N CYS A 279 -11.63 -4.47 12.36
CA CYS A 279 -10.19 -4.22 12.42
C CYS A 279 -9.87 -3.46 13.71
N TYR A 280 -8.79 -3.85 14.37
CA TYR A 280 -8.32 -3.27 15.62
C TYR A 280 -6.97 -2.63 15.39
N VAL A 281 -6.85 -1.33 15.69
CA VAL A 281 -5.56 -0.63 15.69
C VAL A 281 -4.94 -0.80 17.06
N CYS A 282 -3.85 -1.54 17.14
CA CYS A 282 -3.14 -1.82 18.38
C CYS A 282 -1.89 -0.94 18.44
N ALA A 283 -1.97 0.19 19.12
CA ALA A 283 -0.83 1.09 19.35
C ALA A 283 0.21 0.39 20.24
N LEU A 284 1.46 0.32 19.79
CA LEU A 284 2.55 -0.34 20.49
C LEU A 284 2.99 0.50 21.69
N LYS A 285 3.18 -0.15 22.84
CA LYS A 285 3.66 0.45 24.08
C LYS A 285 5.01 -0.14 24.48
N GLU A 286 5.83 0.64 25.17
CA GLU A 286 7.07 0.16 25.80
C GLU A 286 8.10 -0.42 24.82
N LEU A 287 8.08 0.03 23.55
CA LEU A 287 9.05 -0.39 22.55
C LEU A 287 10.45 0.14 22.93
N LYS A 288 11.40 -0.77 23.17
CA LYS A 288 12.79 -0.39 23.47
C LYS A 288 13.45 0.15 22.20
N ARG A 289 14.39 1.10 22.34
CA ARG A 289 15.12 1.67 21.20
C ARG A 289 15.78 0.62 20.28
N GLU A 290 16.28 -0.47 20.85
CA GLU A 290 16.86 -1.56 20.07
C GLU A 290 15.80 -2.31 19.24
N ASP A 291 14.63 -2.51 19.82
CA ASP A 291 13.50 -3.21 19.19
C ASP A 291 12.82 -2.33 18.13
N GLU A 292 12.72 -1.03 18.37
CA GLU A 292 12.30 -0.03 17.39
C GLU A 292 13.24 0.01 16.19
N ARG A 293 14.55 0.04 16.44
CA ARG A 293 15.56 0.00 15.39
C ARG A 293 15.46 -1.29 14.58
N PHE A 294 15.37 -2.44 15.26
CA PHE A 294 15.19 -3.72 14.58
C PHE A 294 13.94 -3.72 13.70
N LEU A 295 12.80 -3.28 14.23
CA LEU A 295 11.54 -3.26 13.51
C LEU A 295 11.61 -2.33 12.29
N SER A 296 12.22 -1.16 12.43
CA SER A 296 12.47 -0.24 11.32
C SER A 296 13.37 -0.86 10.22
N GLU A 297 14.46 -1.51 10.60
CA GLU A 297 15.38 -2.15 9.65
C GLU A 297 14.74 -3.37 8.96
N TYR A 298 13.90 -4.11 9.69
CA TYR A 298 13.16 -5.27 9.20
C TYR A 298 12.11 -4.85 8.17
N LEU A 299 11.29 -3.84 8.49
CA LEU A 299 10.26 -3.31 7.60
C LEU A 299 10.86 -2.61 6.37
N ALA A 300 12.02 -1.98 6.51
CA ALA A 300 12.76 -1.41 5.39
C ALA A 300 13.41 -2.47 4.47
N GLY A 301 13.30 -3.77 4.79
CA GLY A 301 13.95 -4.85 4.05
C GLY A 301 15.49 -4.78 4.08
N SER A 302 16.05 -4.03 5.02
CA SER A 302 17.50 -3.81 5.16
C SER A 302 18.20 -4.98 5.87
N LEU A 303 17.43 -5.76 6.64
CA LEU A 303 17.87 -7.05 7.14
C LEU A 303 17.65 -8.08 6.04
N SER A 304 18.74 -8.58 5.44
CA SER A 304 18.67 -9.64 4.44
C SER A 304 17.93 -10.86 4.98
N LEU A 305 16.75 -11.14 4.43
CA LEU A 305 16.11 -12.46 4.47
C LEU A 305 16.98 -13.45 3.71
#